data_AF-W7YHU5-F1
#
_entry.id   AF-W7YHU5-F1
#
_cell.length_a   1.000
_cell.length_b   1.000
_cell.length_c   1.000
_cell.angle_alpha   90.00
_cell.angle_beta   90.00
_cell.angle_gamma   90.00
#
_symmetry.space_group_name_H-M   'P 1'
#
loop_
_entity.id
_entity.type
_entity.pdbx_description
1 polymer ?
#
loop_
_entity_poly.entity_id
_entity_poly.type
_entity_poly.pdbx_seq_one_letter_code
_entity_poly.pdbx_strand_id
1 'polypeptide(L)'
;MGWFIKSNQGLSRWQRKNEQIKEQEERWNTYEDVRNARVEWEQARMHFEQAMGEDQIDYAIYMLEAAERKYQIALKKAKYIGLNRTEVRQPHKSNVKRDANHKALS
;
A
#
# COMPACT_ATOMS: atom_id res chain seq x y z
N MET A 1 -44.20 -0.62 -31.62
CA MET A 1 -43.23 -1.68 -32.00
C MET A 1 -41.85 -1.24 -31.55
N GLY A 2 -41.21 -2.00 -30.65
CA GLY A 2 -39.76 -1.91 -30.38
C GLY A 2 -39.29 -0.94 -29.30
N TRP A 3 -39.58 -1.23 -28.02
CA TRP A 3 -38.78 -0.71 -26.90
C TRP A 3 -37.43 -1.43 -26.90
N PHE A 4 -36.43 -0.89 -27.59
CA PHE A 4 -35.05 -1.35 -27.52
C PHE A 4 -34.49 -1.05 -26.12
N ILE A 5 -34.57 -2.02 -25.21
CA ILE A 5 -33.88 -1.94 -23.91
C ILE A 5 -32.41 -2.26 -24.17
N LYS A 6 -31.54 -1.25 -24.10
CA LYS A 6 -30.09 -1.42 -24.06
C LYS A 6 -29.73 -2.31 -22.86
N SER A 7 -29.15 -3.48 -23.11
CA SER A 7 -28.56 -4.31 -22.06
C SER A 7 -27.34 -3.59 -21.49
N ASN A 8 -27.51 -3.02 -20.30
CA ASN A 8 -26.40 -2.57 -19.49
C ASN A 8 -25.69 -3.84 -18.96
N GLN A 9 -24.56 -4.21 -19.56
CA GLN A 9 -23.75 -5.32 -19.10
C GLN A 9 -23.21 -5.01 -17.70
N GLY A 10 -23.94 -5.42 -16.68
CA GLY A 10 -23.51 -5.29 -15.29
C GLY A 10 -22.25 -6.12 -15.05
N LEU A 11 -21.23 -5.49 -14.49
CA LEU A 11 -19.97 -6.14 -14.08
C LEU A 11 -20.25 -7.47 -13.38
N SER A 12 -19.60 -8.53 -13.88
CA SER A 12 -19.64 -9.87 -13.32
C SER A 12 -19.28 -9.81 -11.84
N ARG A 13 -19.93 -10.66 -11.03
CA ARG A 13 -19.64 -10.81 -9.59
C ARG A 13 -18.14 -11.02 -9.33
N TRP A 14 -17.44 -11.65 -10.28
CA TRP A 14 -15.99 -11.87 -10.24
C TRP A 14 -15.15 -10.60 -10.46
N GLN A 15 -15.59 -9.68 -11.31
CA GLN A 15 -14.87 -8.42 -11.56
C GLN A 15 -14.91 -7.53 -10.32
N ARG A 16 -16.08 -7.39 -9.68
CA ARG A 16 -16.23 -6.66 -8.42
C ARG A 16 -15.40 -7.27 -7.28
N LYS A 17 -15.36 -8.59 -7.18
CA LYS A 17 -14.52 -9.28 -6.18
C LYS A 17 -13.03 -8.99 -6.41
N ASN A 18 -12.57 -8.97 -7.67
CA ASN A 18 -11.18 -8.64 -8.00
C ASN A 18 -10.83 -7.18 -7.69
N GLU A 19 -11.74 -6.23 -7.96
CA GLU A 19 -11.57 -4.83 -7.59
C GLU A 19 -11.47 -4.64 -6.07
N GLN A 20 -12.31 -5.31 -5.28
CA GLN A 20 -12.24 -5.27 -3.82
C GLN A 20 -10.92 -5.85 -3.28
N ILE A 21 -10.42 -6.94 -3.87
CA ILE A 21 -9.12 -7.51 -3.49
C ILE A 21 -8.01 -6.52 -3.80
N LYS A 22 -8.02 -5.89 -4.97
CA LYS A 22 -7.02 -4.87 -5.35
C LYS A 22 -7.07 -3.66 -4.42
N GLU A 23 -8.25 -3.15 -4.10
CA GLU A 23 -8.40 -2.03 -3.17
C GLU A 23 -7.87 -2.38 -1.77
N GLN A 24 -8.16 -3.60 -1.29
CA GLN A 24 -7.66 -4.06 0.00
C GLN A 24 -6.13 -4.24 -0.01
N GLU A 25 -5.55 -4.72 -1.10
CA GLU A 25 -4.11 -4.83 -1.29
C GLU A 25 -3.44 -3.44 -1.36
N GLU A 26 -4.04 -2.48 -2.07
CA GLU A 26 -3.54 -1.10 -2.13
C GLU A 26 -3.58 -0.41 -0.76
N ARG A 27 -4.67 -0.58 -0.01
CA ARG A 27 -4.79 -0.11 1.38
C ARG A 27 -3.72 -0.73 2.27
N TRP A 28 -3.48 -2.03 2.15
CA TRP A 28 -2.45 -2.74 2.90
C TRP A 28 -1.04 -2.26 2.54
N ASN A 29 -0.74 -2.11 1.26
CA ASN A 29 0.56 -1.62 0.80
C ASN A 29 0.82 -0.19 1.29
N THR A 30 -0.20 0.67 1.24
CA THR A 30 -0.09 2.04 1.77
C THR A 30 0.13 2.06 3.28
N TYR A 31 -0.50 1.15 4.03
CA TYR A 31 -0.24 0.99 5.46
C TYR A 31 1.21 0.59 5.73
N GLU A 32 1.73 -0.40 5.02
CA GLU A 32 3.11 -0.85 5.14
C GLU A 32 4.10 0.25 4.72
N ASP A 33 3.81 1.03 3.67
CA ASP A 33 4.62 2.19 3.25
C ASP A 33 4.78 3.19 4.42
N VAL A 34 3.68 3.54 5.09
CA VAL A 34 3.69 4.44 6.25
C VAL A 34 4.48 3.85 7.42
N ARG A 35 4.26 2.56 7.72
CA ARG A 35 4.95 1.86 8.81
C ARG A 35 6.46 1.82 8.55
N ASN A 36 6.88 1.44 7.35
CA ASN A 36 8.29 1.32 6.99
C ASN A 36 8.98 2.68 6.98
N ALA A 37 8.35 3.70 6.39
CA ALA A 37 8.90 5.06 6.40
C ALA A 37 9.03 5.64 7.82
N ARG A 38 8.11 5.30 8.73
CA ARG A 38 8.24 5.68 10.15
C ARG A 38 9.44 5.01 10.82
N VAL A 39 9.63 3.71 10.60
CA VAL A 39 10.77 2.97 11.18
C VAL A 39 12.09 3.52 10.66
N GLU A 40 12.17 3.80 9.36
CA GLU A 40 13.34 4.40 8.73
C GLU A 40 13.65 5.80 9.29
N TRP A 41 12.62 6.62 9.51
CA TRP A 41 12.78 7.93 10.15
C TRP A 41 13.30 7.81 11.58
N GLU A 42 12.78 6.86 12.36
CA GLU A 42 13.22 6.63 13.74
C GLU A 42 14.68 6.12 13.79
N GLN A 43 15.07 5.26 12.84
CA GLN A 43 16.46 4.81 12.67
C GLN A 43 17.38 5.98 12.29
N ALA A 44 17.01 6.78 11.29
CA ALA A 44 17.80 7.94 10.87
C ALA A 44 17.97 8.95 12.02
N ARG A 45 16.93 9.13 12.84
CA ARG A 45 16.98 9.97 14.03
C ARG A 45 17.97 9.42 15.07
N MET A 46 17.95 8.11 15.34
CA MET A 46 18.93 7.49 16.24
C MET A 46 20.36 7.63 15.70
N HIS A 47 20.57 7.51 14.39
CA HIS A 47 21.87 7.73 13.77
C HIS A 47 22.36 9.17 13.95
N PHE A 48 21.47 10.16 13.78
CA PHE A 48 21.78 11.57 14.04
C PHE A 48 22.14 11.82 15.51
N GLU A 49 21.40 11.24 16.46
CA GLU A 49 21.68 11.37 17.90
C GLU A 49 23.05 10.79 18.31
N GLN A 50 23.61 9.86 17.53
CA GLN A 50 24.90 9.20 17.79
C GLN A 50 26.07 9.79 17.00
N ALA A 51 25.80 10.69 16.04
CA ALA A 51 26.83 11.26 15.19
C ALA A 51 27.68 12.28 15.97
N MET A 52 29.01 12.12 15.92
CA MET A 52 29.96 12.96 16.67
C MET A 52 30.95 13.71 15.78
N GLY A 53 31.21 13.21 14.57
CA GLY A 53 32.09 13.87 13.60
C GLY A 53 31.32 14.78 12.66
N GLU A 54 31.93 15.88 12.21
CA GLU A 54 31.32 16.85 11.29
C GLU A 54 30.70 16.19 10.05
N ASP A 55 31.49 15.39 9.31
CA ASP A 55 30.99 14.63 8.15
C ASP A 55 29.88 13.62 8.50
N GLN A 56 29.94 13.05 9.69
CA GLN A 56 28.92 12.08 10.15
C GLN A 56 27.61 12.79 10.49
N ILE A 57 27.69 13.99 11.05
CA ILE A 57 26.54 14.83 11.37
C ILE A 57 25.86 15.28 10.06
N ASP A 58 26.63 15.77 9.08
CA ASP A 58 26.09 16.16 7.79
C ASP A 58 25.39 15.00 7.07
N TYR A 59 26.02 13.83 7.08
CA TYR A 59 25.42 12.62 6.52
C TYR A 59 24.13 12.23 7.27
N ALA A 60 24.13 12.30 8.60
CA ALA A 60 22.96 11.95 9.40
C ALA A 60 21.80 12.94 9.21
N ILE A 61 22.08 14.25 9.05
CA ILE A 61 21.08 15.26 8.70
C ILE A 61 20.45 14.91 7.35
N TYR A 62 21.27 14.68 6.32
CA TYR A 62 20.78 14.33 4.99
C TYR A 62 19.87 13.10 5.02
N MET A 63 20.28 12.05 5.74
CA MET A 63 19.48 10.82 5.88
C MET A 63 18.17 11.06 6.64
N LEU A 64 18.20 11.85 7.71
CA LEU A 64 17.02 12.19 8.50
C LEU A 64 15.99 12.98 7.68
N GLU A 65 16.44 13.99 6.93
CA GLU A 65 15.57 14.80 6.06
C GLU A 65 14.94 13.94 4.95
N ALA A 66 15.72 13.05 4.33
CA ALA A 66 15.21 12.15 3.31
C ALA A 66 14.15 11.18 3.87
N ALA A 67 14.41 10.59 5.03
CA ALA A 67 13.48 9.69 5.71
C ALA A 67 12.20 10.42 6.15
N GLU A 68 12.32 11.63 6.69
CA GLU A 68 11.17 12.46 7.04
C GLU A 68 10.32 12.77 5.81
N ARG A 69 10.96 13.16 4.70
CA ARG A 69 10.24 13.48 3.46
C ARG A 69 9.49 12.27 2.93
N LYS A 70 10.10 11.08 2.97
CA LYS A 70 9.47 9.82 2.60
C LYS A 70 8.27 9.52 3.49
N TYR A 71 8.39 9.71 4.80
CA TYR A 71 7.30 9.51 5.75
C TYR A 71 6.13 10.47 5.49
N GLN A 72 6.41 11.75 5.26
CA GLN A 72 5.38 12.75 4.90
C GLN A 72 4.62 12.36 3.62
N ILE A 73 5.31 11.86 2.59
CA ILE A 73 4.68 11.40 1.34
C ILE A 73 3.77 10.20 1.61
N ALA A 74 4.24 9.23 2.39
CA ALA A 74 3.45 8.05 2.76
C ALA A 74 2.18 8.45 3.55
N LEU A 75 2.29 9.38 4.49
CA LEU A 75 1.14 9.91 5.23
C LEU A 75 0.14 10.64 4.33
N LYS A 76 0.61 11.43 3.36
CA LYS A 76 -0.26 12.09 2.38
C LYS A 76 -1.04 11.07 1.54
N LYS A 77 -0.37 10.00 1.09
CA LYS A 77 -1.00 8.89 0.36
C LYS A 77 -2.07 8.20 1.21
N ALA A 78 -1.76 7.88 2.47
CA ALA A 78 -2.71 7.28 3.41
C ALA A 78 -3.94 8.17 3.64
N LYS A 79 -3.74 9.48 3.81
CA LYS A 79 -4.83 10.44 3.97
C LYS A 79 -5.70 10.54 2.71
N TYR A 80 -5.10 10.52 1.52
CA TYR A 80 -5.82 10.60 0.25
C TYR A 80 -6.79 9.43 0.05
N ILE A 81 -6.39 8.21 0.43
CA ILE A 81 -7.24 7.02 0.33
C ILE A 81 -8.18 6.81 1.52
N GLY A 82 -8.20 7.74 2.49
CA GLY A 82 -9.01 7.62 3.71
C GLY A 82 -8.63 6.43 4.59
N LEU A 83 -7.33 6.09 4.65
CA LEU A 83 -6.85 4.94 5.42
C LEU A 83 -6.94 5.22 6.92
N ASN A 84 -7.74 4.43 7.63
CA ASN A 84 -7.78 4.44 9.09
C ASN A 84 -6.92 3.31 9.66
N ARG A 85 -6.02 3.63 10.60
CA ARG A 85 -5.05 2.67 11.15
C ARG A 85 -5.73 1.44 11.76
N THR A 86 -6.90 1.61 12.38
CA THR A 86 -7.65 0.54 13.05
C THR A 86 -8.37 -0.41 12.09
N GLU A 87 -8.50 -0.03 10.82
CA GLU A 87 -9.35 -0.72 9.84
C GLU A 87 -8.54 -1.54 8.82
N VAL A 88 -7.21 -1.44 8.82
CA VAL A 88 -6.36 -2.12 7.83
C VAL A 88 -6.20 -3.60 8.19
N ARG A 89 -6.87 -4.47 7.44
CA ARG A 89 -6.71 -5.93 7.53
C ARG A 89 -5.69 -6.42 6.51
N GLN A 90 -4.75 -7.26 6.97
CA GLN A 90 -3.82 -7.97 6.09
C GLN A 90 -4.58 -8.84 5.07
N PRO A 91 -4.34 -8.68 3.76
CA PRO A 91 -4.90 -9.58 2.76
C PRO A 91 -4.26 -10.96 2.93
N HIS A 92 -5.08 -11.96 3.25
CA HIS A 92 -4.63 -13.34 3.27
C HIS A 92 -4.35 -13.77 1.82
N LYS A 93 -3.11 -14.14 1.50
CA LYS A 93 -2.73 -14.62 0.16
C LYS A 93 -3.50 -15.90 -0.17
N SER A 94 -4.65 -15.79 -0.82
CA SER A 94 -5.36 -16.95 -1.38
C SER A 94 -4.64 -17.39 -2.65
N ASN A 95 -4.26 -18.66 -2.73
CA ASN A 95 -3.60 -19.28 -3.88
C ASN A 95 -4.56 -19.44 -5.09
N VAL A 96 -5.02 -18.32 -5.67
CA VAL A 96 -5.95 -18.31 -6.82
C VAL A 96 -5.33 -18.93 -8.09
N LYS A 97 -4.01 -19.13 -8.12
CA LYS A 97 -3.31 -19.74 -9.27
C LYS A 97 -3.45 -21.26 -9.37
N ARG A 98 -4.02 -21.96 -8.37
CA ARG A 98 -4.20 -23.43 -8.43
C ARG A 98 -5.47 -23.84 -9.20
N ASP A 99 -6.51 -23.01 -9.15
CA ASP A 99 -7.84 -23.39 -9.63
C ASP A 99 -8.00 -23.21 -11.15
N ALA A 100 -7.15 -22.39 -11.77
CA ALA A 100 -7.10 -22.23 -13.23
C ALA A 100 -6.52 -23.46 -13.95
N ASN A 101 -5.62 -24.20 -13.29
CA ASN A 101 -4.98 -25.38 -13.90
C ASN A 101 -5.84 -26.64 -13.82
N HIS A 102 -6.76 -26.76 -12.86
CA HIS A 102 -7.61 -27.95 -12.72
C HIS A 102 -8.80 -27.96 -13.70
N LYS A 103 -9.13 -26.82 -14.32
CA LYS A 103 -10.21 -26.72 -15.33
C LYS A 103 -9.76 -26.90 -16.77
N ALA A 104 -8.45 -26.94 -17.03
CA ALA A 104 -7.89 -27.13 -18.37
C ALA A 104 -7.58 -28.61 -18.69
N LEU A 105 -7.76 -29.52 -17.73
CA LEU A 105 -7.39 -30.94 -17.82
C LEU A 105 -8.56 -31.90 -17.57
N SER A 106 -9.80 -31.42 -17.62
CA SER A 106 -11.02 -32.25 -17.58
C SER A 106 -11.98 -31.82 -18.67
#